data_AF-A0A2M7T6H5-F1
#
_entry.id   AF-A0A2M7T6H5-F1
#
_cell.length_a   1.000
_cell.length_b   1.000
_cell.length_c   1.000
_cell.angle_alpha   90.00
_cell.angle_beta   90.00
_cell.angle_gamma   90.00
#
_symmetry.space_group_name_H-M   'P 1'
#
loop_
_entity.id
_entity.type
_entity.pdbx_description
1 polymer ?
#
loop_
_entity_poly.entity_id
_entity_poly.type
_entity_poly.pdbx_seq_one_letter_code
_entity_poly.pdbx_strand_id
1 'polypeptide(L)'
;MNRNQWSESAEYTNVDFKANIVFDSKQFVEVGDDILNSKSVAVSQIEQVSKYLDGLVGTADLKQVDQYIDDVLKFKDAMKKKRTSQIFYDWVFGSYFSLITDILFDGVHIDKLSMGQKGTVLLKIFLAEGDSPLIIDQPEENLDNDFVYKALVDAFREAKKKRQIIIATHNANLVVNTDAEQVIISTFKDGKITYRSGSIENLEIRKDITGFLEGGDEAFKRREMKYNIKSLIAQ
;
A
#
# COMPACT_ATOMS: atom_id res chain seq x y z
N MET A 1 -12.03 13.67 -11.41
CA MET A 1 -11.13 12.52 -11.70
C MET A 1 -11.81 11.25 -11.20
N ASN A 2 -12.04 10.28 -12.09
CA ASN A 2 -12.86 9.10 -11.82
C ASN A 2 -12.15 8.13 -10.85
N ARG A 3 -12.87 7.67 -9.81
CA ARG A 3 -12.44 6.73 -8.76
C ARG A 3 -12.09 5.31 -9.23
N ASN A 4 -12.24 5.00 -10.52
CA ASN A 4 -12.34 3.61 -11.00
C ASN A 4 -11.15 3.10 -11.82
N GLN A 5 -10.03 3.83 -11.96
CA GLN A 5 -8.91 3.35 -12.79
C GLN A 5 -7.84 2.54 -12.03
N TRP A 6 -7.79 2.61 -10.70
CA TRP A 6 -6.80 1.88 -9.89
C TRP A 6 -7.26 0.47 -9.48
N SER A 7 -8.57 0.22 -9.47
CA SER A 7 -9.16 -1.04 -9.01
C SER A 7 -9.09 -2.20 -10.01
N GLU A 8 -8.60 -1.98 -11.24
CA GLU A 8 -8.57 -2.99 -12.31
C GLU A 8 -7.16 -3.50 -12.67
N SER A 9 -6.09 -2.88 -12.16
CA SER A 9 -4.73 -3.40 -12.36
C SER A 9 -4.43 -4.53 -11.38
N ALA A 10 -3.97 -5.68 -11.89
CA ALA A 10 -3.75 -6.85 -11.04
C ALA A 10 -2.76 -6.59 -9.88
N GLU A 11 -1.89 -5.59 -10.05
CA GLU A 11 -0.91 -5.11 -9.08
C GLU A 11 -1.57 -4.62 -7.77
N TYR A 12 -2.76 -4.01 -7.84
CA TYR A 12 -3.53 -3.54 -6.67
C TYR A 12 -4.68 -4.48 -6.29
N THR A 13 -4.80 -5.67 -6.88
CA THR A 13 -5.87 -6.63 -6.52
C THR A 13 -5.90 -6.83 -5.01
N ASN A 14 -7.05 -6.67 -4.36
CA ASN A 14 -7.23 -6.78 -2.91
C ASN A 14 -6.49 -5.73 -2.06
N VAL A 15 -5.80 -4.75 -2.64
CA VAL A 15 -5.18 -3.62 -1.93
C VAL A 15 -6.03 -2.37 -2.20
N ASP A 16 -6.72 -1.88 -1.18
CA ASP A 16 -7.53 -0.67 -1.26
C ASP A 16 -6.86 0.49 -0.52
N PHE A 17 -6.98 1.69 -1.07
CA PHE A 17 -6.55 2.94 -0.43
C PHE A 17 -7.78 3.78 -0.09
N LYS A 18 -7.91 4.16 1.18
CA LYS A 18 -8.97 5.07 1.64
C LYS A 18 -8.36 6.34 2.19
N ALA A 19 -8.69 7.45 1.56
CA ALA A 19 -8.31 8.77 2.03
C ALA A 19 -9.19 9.17 3.22
N ASN A 20 -8.56 9.47 4.35
CA ASN A 20 -9.19 9.96 5.56
C ASN A 20 -8.62 11.32 5.92
N ILE A 21 -9.51 12.26 6.21
CA ILE A 21 -9.12 13.54 6.77
C ILE A 21 -9.14 13.37 8.28
N VAL A 22 -8.06 13.76 8.95
CA VAL A 22 -7.95 13.72 10.40
C VAL A 22 -7.78 15.14 10.92
N PHE A 23 -8.65 15.52 11.84
CA PHE A 23 -8.63 16.81 12.51
C PHE A 23 -7.89 16.72 13.85
N ASP A 24 -6.86 17.54 14.03
CA ASP A 24 -6.12 17.68 15.29
C ASP A 24 -6.92 18.55 16.29
N SER A 25 -7.98 17.93 16.82
CA SER A 25 -8.87 18.54 17.81
C SER A 25 -8.13 18.99 19.07
N LYS A 26 -7.04 18.29 19.43
CA LYS A 26 -6.21 18.62 20.59
C LYS A 26 -5.48 19.94 20.37
N GLN A 27 -4.76 20.07 19.26
CA GLN A 27 -4.06 21.30 18.90
C GLN A 27 -5.04 22.47 18.78
N PHE A 28 -6.21 22.24 18.16
CA PHE A 28 -7.25 23.27 18.05
C PHE A 28 -7.72 23.78 19.41
N VAL A 29 -7.99 22.89 20.37
CA VAL A 29 -8.45 23.26 21.72
C VAL A 29 -7.34 23.96 22.50
N GLU A 30 -6.11 23.46 22.44
CA GLU A 30 -4.95 24.05 23.14
C GLU A 30 -4.67 25.48 22.68
N VAL A 31 -4.69 25.73 21.36
CA VAL A 31 -4.51 27.08 20.81
C VAL A 31 -5.68 27.98 21.20
N GLY A 32 -6.92 27.47 21.18
CA GLY A 32 -8.11 28.20 21.58
C GLY A 32 -8.05 28.69 23.03
N ASP A 33 -7.67 27.82 23.98
CA ASP A 33 -7.54 28.18 25.40
C ASP A 33 -6.39 29.18 25.66
N ASP A 34 -5.32 29.11 24.86
CA ASP A 34 -4.24 30.10 24.95
C ASP A 34 -4.68 31.51 24.51
N ILE A 35 -5.58 31.63 23.53
CA ILE A 35 -5.97 32.94 22.97
C ILE A 35 -7.25 33.52 23.56
N LEU A 36 -8.18 32.69 24.03
CA LEU A 36 -9.48 33.10 24.56
C LEU A 36 -9.44 33.31 26.08
N ASN A 37 -10.22 34.27 26.57
CA ASN A 37 -10.33 34.53 27.99
C ASN A 37 -11.18 33.46 28.67
N SER A 38 -10.56 32.64 29.53
CA SER A 38 -11.23 31.53 30.23
C SER A 38 -12.38 31.95 31.15
N LYS A 39 -12.53 33.25 31.47
CA LYS A 39 -13.71 33.78 32.18
C LYS A 39 -14.94 33.98 31.29
N SER A 40 -14.72 34.13 29.98
CA SER A 40 -15.75 34.43 28.99
C SER A 40 -16.07 33.24 28.12
N VAL A 41 -15.07 32.39 27.84
CA VAL A 41 -15.23 31.14 27.09
C VAL A 41 -14.56 30.03 27.88
N ALA A 42 -15.35 29.08 28.37
CA ALA A 42 -14.82 27.90 29.02
C ALA A 42 -14.19 26.95 27.99
N VAL A 43 -13.19 26.17 28.39
CA VAL A 43 -12.56 25.15 27.53
C VAL A 43 -13.58 24.19 26.93
N SER A 44 -14.61 23.82 27.69
CA SER A 44 -15.70 22.97 27.20
C SER A 44 -16.48 23.55 26.02
N GLN A 45 -16.55 24.88 25.88
CA GLN A 45 -17.17 25.52 24.72
C GLN A 45 -16.26 25.43 23.49
N ILE A 46 -14.94 25.51 23.69
CA ILE A 46 -13.96 25.28 22.63
C ILE A 46 -14.01 23.81 22.17
N GLU A 47 -14.10 22.87 23.12
CA GLU A 47 -14.27 21.44 22.85
C GLU A 47 -15.57 21.13 22.09
N GLN A 48 -16.67 21.83 22.39
CA GLN A 48 -17.92 21.68 21.65
C GLN A 48 -17.77 22.09 20.18
N VAL A 49 -17.16 23.25 19.91
CA VAL A 49 -16.89 23.72 18.55
C VAL A 49 -15.91 22.79 17.83
N SER A 50 -14.86 22.33 18.53
CA SER A 50 -13.90 21.33 18.03
C SER A 50 -14.61 20.03 17.62
N LYS A 51 -15.48 19.49 18.48
CA LYS A 51 -16.27 18.28 18.19
C LYS A 51 -17.26 18.48 17.05
N TYR A 52 -17.86 19.67 16.95
CA TYR A 52 -18.73 20.00 15.83
C TYR A 52 -17.95 19.97 14.52
N LEU A 53 -16.80 20.65 14.47
CA LEU A 53 -15.91 20.68 13.31
C LEU A 53 -15.40 19.28 12.91
N ASP A 54 -15.03 18.45 13.89
CA ASP A 54 -14.66 17.04 13.67
C ASP A 54 -15.81 16.24 13.02
N GLY A 55 -17.05 16.46 13.48
CA GLY A 55 -18.24 15.85 12.89
C GLY A 55 -18.56 16.31 11.47
N LEU A 56 -18.02 17.47 11.03
CA LEU A 56 -18.15 17.94 9.65
C LEU A 56 -17.19 17.23 8.70
N VAL A 57 -16.14 16.59 9.21
CA VAL A 57 -15.13 15.91 8.38
C VAL A 57 -15.80 14.81 7.55
N GLY A 58 -15.71 14.93 6.23
CA GLY A 58 -16.32 13.99 5.29
C GLY A 58 -17.79 14.26 4.96
N THR A 59 -18.40 15.30 5.53
CA THR A 59 -19.74 15.77 5.13
C THR A 59 -19.63 16.71 3.92
N ALA A 60 -20.65 16.68 3.04
CA ALA A 60 -20.74 17.59 1.89
C ALA A 60 -21.74 18.74 2.13
N ASP A 61 -22.09 19.02 3.39
CA ASP A 61 -23.13 19.98 3.76
C ASP A 61 -22.54 21.34 4.13
N LEU A 62 -22.51 22.25 3.14
CA LEU A 62 -21.98 23.61 3.32
C LEU A 62 -22.71 24.42 4.40
N LYS A 63 -23.99 24.12 4.69
CA LYS A 63 -24.75 24.84 5.72
C LYS A 63 -24.21 24.58 7.13
N GLN A 64 -23.66 23.38 7.36
CA GLN A 64 -23.07 23.04 8.64
C GLN A 64 -21.72 23.73 8.82
N VAL A 65 -21.00 23.98 7.73
CA VAL A 65 -19.77 24.80 7.76
C VAL A 65 -20.10 26.25 8.10
N ASP A 66 -21.16 26.83 7.53
CA ASP A 66 -21.61 28.18 7.86
C ASP A 66 -21.97 28.30 9.36
N GLN A 67 -22.67 27.29 9.89
CA GLN A 67 -23.00 27.23 11.31
C GLN A 67 -21.75 27.16 12.21
N TYR A 68 -20.74 26.38 11.82
CA TYR A 68 -19.45 26.35 12.52
C TYR A 68 -18.80 27.75 12.55
N ILE A 69 -18.79 28.44 11.40
CA ILE A 69 -18.21 29.78 11.28
C ILE A 69 -18.97 30.75 12.19
N ASP A 70 -20.30 30.72 12.19
CA ASP A 70 -21.12 31.59 13.04
C ASP A 70 -20.88 31.32 14.53
N ASP A 71 -20.73 30.06 14.93
CA ASP A 71 -20.50 29.69 16.33
C ASP A 71 -19.11 30.09 16.82
N VAL A 72 -18.07 29.86 16.01
CA VAL A 72 -16.70 30.21 16.40
C VAL A 72 -16.48 31.72 16.41
N LEU A 73 -17.11 32.47 15.50
CA LEU A 73 -17.00 33.94 15.44
C LEU A 73 -17.57 34.63 16.69
N LYS A 74 -18.49 34.00 17.43
CA LYS A 74 -18.99 34.53 18.73
C LYS A 74 -17.88 34.66 19.77
N PHE A 75 -16.78 33.92 19.64
CA PHE A 75 -15.65 34.00 20.56
C PHE A 75 -14.69 35.15 20.28
N LYS A 76 -14.84 35.85 19.15
CA LYS A 76 -13.91 36.90 18.71
C LYS A 76 -13.75 38.02 19.75
N ASP A 77 -14.85 38.44 20.38
CA ASP A 77 -14.84 39.51 21.38
C ASP A 77 -14.36 39.04 22.76
N ALA A 78 -14.21 37.72 22.96
CA ALA A 78 -13.75 37.11 24.20
C ALA A 78 -12.23 36.83 24.23
N MET A 79 -11.47 37.36 23.28
CA MET A 79 -10.01 37.20 23.26
C MET A 79 -9.30 37.85 24.45
N LYS A 80 -8.14 37.30 24.84
CA LYS A 80 -7.24 37.93 25.81
C LYS A 80 -6.72 39.26 25.25
N LYS A 81 -6.66 40.31 26.10
CA LYS A 81 -6.34 41.71 25.72
C LYS A 81 -5.03 41.93 24.93
N LYS A 82 -4.07 41.00 24.97
CA LYS A 82 -2.78 41.09 24.26
C LYS A 82 -2.77 40.35 22.91
N ARG A 83 -3.87 39.72 22.51
CA ARG A 83 -4.00 38.97 21.24
C ARG A 83 -4.64 39.84 20.16
N THR A 84 -4.26 39.62 18.90
CA THR A 84 -4.75 40.37 17.73
C THR A 84 -5.83 39.57 17.01
N SER A 85 -6.67 40.24 16.23
CA SER A 85 -7.66 39.54 15.38
C SER A 85 -7.01 38.60 14.36
N GLN A 86 -5.75 38.85 13.98
CA GLN A 86 -5.01 37.92 13.12
C GLN A 86 -4.83 36.56 13.80
N ILE A 87 -4.38 36.53 15.05
CA ILE A 87 -4.19 35.30 15.84
C ILE A 87 -5.51 34.52 15.96
N PHE A 88 -6.63 35.24 16.11
CA PHE A 88 -7.95 34.61 16.12
C PHE A 88 -8.26 33.89 14.79
N TYR A 89 -8.04 34.55 13.66
CA TYR A 89 -8.28 33.94 12.35
C TYR A 89 -7.30 32.81 12.04
N ASP A 90 -6.05 32.93 12.48
CA ASP A 90 -5.06 31.85 12.38
C ASP A 90 -5.50 30.61 13.19
N TRP A 91 -6.19 30.82 14.32
CA TRP A 91 -6.77 29.73 15.11
C TRP A 91 -8.03 29.14 14.48
N VAL A 92 -8.90 29.95 13.89
CA VAL A 92 -10.15 29.44 13.27
C VAL A 92 -9.86 28.70 11.96
N PHE A 93 -8.99 29.26 11.12
CA PHE A 93 -8.72 28.78 9.76
C PHE A 93 -7.33 28.16 9.61
N GLY A 94 -6.70 27.82 10.73
CA GLY A 94 -5.38 27.21 10.77
C GLY A 94 -5.32 25.80 10.18
N SER A 95 -4.10 25.30 10.04
CA SER A 95 -3.84 23.97 9.49
C SER A 95 -3.98 22.89 10.56
N TYR A 96 -5.22 22.52 10.87
CA TYR A 96 -5.54 21.43 11.82
C TYR A 96 -5.89 20.11 11.14
N PHE A 97 -5.95 20.09 9.82
CA PHE A 97 -6.37 18.91 9.06
C PHE A 97 -5.17 18.26 8.40
N SER A 98 -5.10 16.93 8.50
CA SER A 98 -4.13 16.11 7.80
C SER A 98 -4.85 15.08 6.93
N LEU A 99 -4.27 14.77 5.77
CA LEU A 99 -4.76 13.69 4.90
C LEU A 99 -3.93 12.45 5.20
N ILE A 100 -4.60 11.41 5.66
CA ILE A 100 -4.00 10.09 5.91
C ILE A 100 -4.62 9.10 4.93
N THR A 101 -3.80 8.18 4.43
CA THR A 101 -4.27 7.09 3.58
C THR A 101 -4.28 5.81 4.39
N ASP A 102 -5.47 5.27 4.65
CA ASP A 102 -5.61 3.92 5.16
C ASP A 102 -5.38 2.93 4.03
N ILE A 103 -4.57 1.92 4.32
CA ILE A 103 -4.31 0.80 3.42
C ILE A 103 -5.07 -0.41 3.95
N LEU A 104 -5.87 -1.03 3.09
CA LEU A 104 -6.59 -2.26 3.39
C LEU A 104 -6.12 -3.38 2.48
N PHE A 105 -6.01 -4.58 3.05
CA PHE A 105 -5.75 -5.80 2.31
C PHE A 105 -6.90 -6.78 2.57
N ASP A 106 -7.61 -7.17 1.52
CA ASP A 106 -8.86 -7.95 1.62
C ASP A 106 -9.87 -7.34 2.60
N GLY A 107 -9.99 -6.01 2.60
CA GLY A 107 -10.86 -5.27 3.52
C GLY A 107 -10.37 -5.19 4.97
N VAL A 108 -9.21 -5.76 5.30
CA VAL A 108 -8.60 -5.68 6.65
C VAL A 108 -7.58 -4.55 6.69
N HIS A 109 -7.69 -3.68 7.70
CA HIS A 109 -6.75 -2.57 7.89
C HIS A 109 -5.31 -3.08 8.08
N ILE A 110 -4.33 -2.41 7.46
CA ILE A 110 -2.93 -2.83 7.45
C ILE A 110 -2.36 -3.10 8.84
N ASP A 111 -2.75 -2.32 9.86
CA ASP A 111 -2.27 -2.49 11.23
C ASP A 111 -2.64 -3.84 11.86
N LYS A 112 -3.75 -4.44 11.42
CA LYS A 112 -4.27 -5.73 11.90
C LYS A 112 -3.69 -6.93 11.15
N LEU A 113 -2.92 -6.70 10.10
CA LEU A 113 -2.30 -7.74 9.30
C LEU A 113 -1.08 -8.35 10.02
N SER A 114 -0.79 -9.62 9.73
CA SER A 114 0.46 -10.26 10.14
C SER A 114 1.67 -9.62 9.43
N MET A 115 2.89 -9.85 9.94
CA MET A 115 4.11 -9.32 9.30
C MET A 115 4.25 -9.78 7.85
N GLY A 116 3.93 -11.04 7.54
CA GLY A 116 3.97 -11.57 6.17
C GLY A 116 2.93 -10.92 5.26
N GLN A 117 1.71 -10.69 5.75
CA GLN A 117 0.67 -9.96 5.01
C GLN A 117 1.06 -8.50 4.77
N LYS A 118 1.65 -7.81 5.76
CA LYS A 118 2.19 -6.45 5.59
C LYS A 118 3.29 -6.40 4.53
N GLY A 119 4.22 -7.35 4.56
CA GLY A 119 5.27 -7.49 3.54
C GLY A 119 4.69 -7.69 2.13
N THR A 120 3.63 -8.50 2.02
CA THR A 120 2.89 -8.71 0.76
C THR A 120 2.31 -7.42 0.22
N VAL A 121 1.58 -6.67 1.05
CA VAL A 121 0.98 -5.38 0.66
C VAL A 121 2.06 -4.42 0.17
N LEU A 122 3.15 -4.28 0.92
CA LEU A 122 4.25 -3.40 0.58
C LEU A 122 4.89 -3.78 -0.76
N LEU A 123 5.17 -5.07 -0.97
CA LEU A 123 5.74 -5.56 -2.23
C LEU A 123 4.80 -5.31 -3.41
N LYS A 124 3.49 -5.48 -3.24
CA LYS A 124 2.50 -5.17 -4.28
C LYS A 124 2.49 -3.69 -4.65
N ILE A 125 2.59 -2.79 -3.66
CA ILE A 125 2.71 -1.35 -3.90
C ILE A 125 3.97 -1.05 -4.71
N PHE A 126 5.12 -1.62 -4.35
CA PHE A 126 6.37 -1.44 -5.09
C PHE A 126 6.33 -2.00 -6.52
N LEU A 127 5.61 -3.12 -6.73
CA LEU A 127 5.43 -3.70 -8.05
C LEU A 127 4.50 -2.83 -8.92
N ALA A 128 3.48 -2.22 -8.32
CA ALA A 128 2.53 -1.35 -9.01
C ALA A 128 3.14 0.01 -9.38
N GLU A 129 4.06 0.53 -8.57
CA GLU A 129 4.64 1.86 -8.75
C GLU A 129 5.98 1.84 -9.49
N GLY A 130 6.10 2.74 -10.48
CA GLY A 130 7.33 3.01 -11.20
C GLY A 130 7.60 2.11 -12.40
N ASP A 131 8.53 2.55 -13.24
CA ASP A 131 8.97 1.91 -14.49
C ASP A 131 10.47 1.54 -14.47
N SER A 132 11.18 1.93 -13.41
CA SER A 132 12.61 1.69 -13.23
C SER A 132 12.91 0.22 -12.93
N PRO A 133 14.11 -0.32 -13.21
CA PRO A 133 14.45 -1.69 -12.86
C PRO A 133 14.23 -1.99 -11.36
N LEU A 134 13.69 -3.16 -11.04
CA LEU A 134 13.48 -3.65 -9.67
C LEU A 134 14.41 -4.83 -9.40
N ILE A 135 15.11 -4.82 -8.26
CA ILE A 135 15.89 -5.96 -7.78
C ILE A 135 15.32 -6.38 -6.44
N ILE A 136 14.92 -7.64 -6.32
CA ILE A 136 14.31 -8.19 -5.11
C ILE A 136 15.07 -9.45 -4.71
N ASP A 137 15.51 -9.49 -3.46
CA ASP A 137 16.17 -10.65 -2.88
C ASP A 137 15.19 -11.37 -1.95
N GLN A 138 15.07 -12.68 -2.12
CA GLN A 138 14.26 -13.59 -1.32
C GLN A 138 12.84 -13.06 -1.00
N PRO A 139 12.03 -12.67 -2.01
CA PRO A 139 10.68 -12.19 -1.75
C PRO A 139 9.83 -13.20 -0.96
N GLU A 140 10.13 -14.50 -1.06
CA GLU A 140 9.42 -15.61 -0.42
C GLU A 140 9.58 -15.75 1.10
N GLU A 141 10.62 -15.19 1.72
CA GLU A 141 11.01 -15.52 3.10
C GLU A 141 9.93 -15.16 4.15
N ASN A 142 8.97 -14.30 3.80
CA ASN A 142 7.85 -13.89 4.65
C ASN A 142 6.47 -14.21 4.05
N LEU A 143 6.40 -15.08 3.03
CA LEU A 143 5.20 -15.34 2.22
C LEU A 143 4.67 -16.76 2.39
N ASP A 144 4.41 -17.16 3.64
CA ASP A 144 4.15 -18.56 4.03
C ASP A 144 2.69 -19.02 3.84
N ASN A 145 1.89 -18.32 3.02
CA ASN A 145 0.49 -18.68 2.77
C ASN A 145 0.21 -18.74 1.26
N ASP A 146 -0.34 -19.86 0.79
CA ASP A 146 -0.79 -20.09 -0.60
C ASP A 146 -1.58 -18.91 -1.19
N PHE A 147 -2.37 -18.23 -0.34
CA PHE A 147 -3.14 -17.05 -0.73
C PHE A 147 -2.24 -15.87 -1.11
N VAL A 148 -1.26 -15.57 -0.26
CA VAL A 148 -0.28 -14.49 -0.46
C VAL A 148 0.54 -14.75 -1.73
N TYR A 149 0.93 -16.00 -1.93
CA TYR A 149 1.72 -16.42 -3.07
C TYR A 149 1.00 -16.17 -4.41
N LYS A 150 -0.28 -16.56 -4.53
CA LYS A 150 -1.07 -16.32 -5.75
C LYS A 150 -1.21 -14.84 -6.07
N ALA A 151 -1.52 -14.02 -5.06
CA ALA A 151 -1.69 -12.59 -5.24
C ALA A 151 -0.42 -11.87 -5.73
N LEU A 152 0.76 -12.36 -5.34
CA LEU A 152 2.04 -11.80 -5.76
C LEU A 152 2.47 -12.25 -7.16
N VAL A 153 2.22 -13.51 -7.53
CA VAL A 153 2.52 -14.01 -8.87
C VAL A 153 1.87 -13.14 -9.95
N ASP A 154 0.60 -12.78 -9.78
CA ASP A 154 -0.10 -11.94 -10.75
C ASP A 154 0.41 -10.49 -10.75
N ALA A 155 0.80 -9.95 -9.59
CA ALA A 155 1.42 -8.63 -9.51
C ALA A 155 2.77 -8.59 -10.26
N PHE A 156 3.62 -9.62 -10.08
CA PHE A 156 4.88 -9.74 -10.83
C PHE A 156 4.67 -9.79 -12.34
N ARG A 157 3.67 -10.56 -12.79
CA ARG A 157 3.34 -10.72 -14.21
C ARG A 157 2.87 -9.43 -14.86
N GLU A 158 2.14 -8.59 -14.15
CA GLU A 158 1.73 -7.28 -14.67
C GLU A 158 2.89 -6.27 -14.61
N ALA A 159 3.59 -6.20 -13.49
CA ALA A 159 4.68 -5.25 -13.30
C ALA A 159 5.79 -5.43 -14.34
N LYS A 160 6.20 -6.68 -14.62
CA LYS A 160 7.26 -6.95 -15.61
C LYS A 160 6.94 -6.53 -17.05
N LYS A 161 5.67 -6.24 -17.37
CA LYS A 161 5.29 -5.68 -18.68
C LYS A 161 5.68 -4.21 -18.82
N LYS A 162 5.89 -3.52 -17.71
CA LYS A 162 6.18 -2.07 -17.65
C LYS A 162 7.61 -1.76 -17.22
N ARG A 163 8.28 -2.69 -16.50
CA ARG A 163 9.64 -2.52 -15.97
C ARG A 163 10.44 -3.83 -15.98
N GLN A 164 11.77 -3.73 -15.92
CA GLN A 164 12.60 -4.90 -15.67
C GLN A 164 12.52 -5.32 -14.20
N ILE A 165 12.38 -6.62 -13.93
CA ILE A 165 12.37 -7.18 -12.58
C ILE A 165 13.42 -8.30 -12.51
N ILE A 166 14.32 -8.20 -11.54
CA ILE A 166 15.35 -9.19 -11.25
C ILE A 166 15.06 -9.75 -9.86
N ILE A 167 14.85 -11.05 -9.77
CA ILE A 167 14.53 -11.74 -8.52
C ILE A 167 15.65 -12.72 -8.21
N ALA A 168 16.27 -12.58 -7.05
CA ALA A 168 17.10 -13.62 -6.44
C ALA A 168 16.20 -14.44 -5.51
N THR A 169 16.05 -15.73 -5.80
CA THR A 169 15.11 -16.60 -5.07
C THR A 169 15.65 -18.02 -5.04
N HIS A 170 15.33 -18.73 -3.96
CA HIS A 170 15.53 -20.18 -3.87
C HIS A 170 14.24 -20.96 -4.18
N ASN A 171 13.13 -20.25 -4.36
CA ASN A 171 11.82 -20.82 -4.63
C ASN A 171 11.60 -20.99 -6.14
N ALA A 172 11.86 -22.19 -6.66
CA ALA A 172 11.64 -22.53 -8.07
C ALA A 172 10.18 -22.37 -8.51
N ASN A 173 9.21 -22.55 -7.60
CA ASN A 173 7.81 -22.29 -7.93
C ASN A 173 7.63 -20.83 -8.34
N LEU A 174 8.30 -19.87 -7.66
CA LEU A 174 8.18 -18.44 -7.98
C LEU A 174 8.68 -18.17 -9.39
N VAL A 175 9.83 -18.75 -9.78
CA VAL A 175 10.38 -18.64 -11.14
C VAL A 175 9.38 -19.11 -12.19
N VAL A 176 8.77 -20.28 -12.01
CA VAL A 176 7.83 -20.85 -12.98
C VAL A 176 6.50 -20.09 -13.00
N ASN A 177 5.97 -19.76 -11.83
CA ASN A 177 4.66 -19.12 -11.71
C ASN A 177 4.70 -17.65 -12.14
N THR A 178 5.77 -16.91 -11.87
CA THR A 178 5.93 -15.51 -12.34
C THR A 178 6.22 -15.38 -13.83
N ASP A 179 6.34 -16.51 -14.53
CA ASP A 179 6.55 -16.57 -15.98
C ASP A 179 7.92 -15.99 -16.38
N ALA A 180 9.00 -16.28 -15.66
CA ALA A 180 10.30 -15.62 -15.91
C ALA A 180 10.83 -15.85 -17.34
N GLU A 181 11.22 -14.76 -18.02
CA GLU A 181 11.81 -14.81 -19.37
C GLU A 181 13.22 -15.38 -19.38
N GLN A 182 14.00 -15.08 -18.34
CA GLN A 182 15.37 -15.51 -18.20
C GLN A 182 15.61 -16.02 -16.78
N VAL A 183 16.20 -17.21 -16.70
CA VAL A 183 16.62 -17.84 -15.45
C VAL A 183 18.14 -17.92 -15.46
N ILE A 184 18.75 -17.58 -14.33
CA ILE A 184 20.20 -17.72 -14.10
C ILE A 184 20.35 -18.66 -12.91
N ILE A 185 20.91 -19.84 -13.16
CA ILE A 185 21.13 -20.87 -12.15
C ILE A 185 22.58 -20.78 -11.71
N SER A 186 22.80 -20.60 -10.41
CA SER A 186 24.12 -20.68 -9.78
C SER A 186 24.34 -22.07 -9.19
N THR A 187 25.47 -22.70 -9.53
CA THR A 187 25.86 -24.00 -8.98
C THR A 187 27.20 -23.88 -8.27
N PHE A 188 27.26 -24.31 -7.01
CA PHE A 188 28.51 -24.43 -6.27
C PHE A 188 29.01 -25.88 -6.31
N LYS A 189 30.16 -26.11 -6.95
CA LYS A 189 30.79 -27.44 -7.03
C LYS A 189 32.31 -27.29 -7.02
N ASP A 190 32.99 -28.15 -6.26
CA ASP A 190 34.46 -28.21 -6.17
C ASP A 190 35.09 -26.83 -5.82
N GLY A 191 34.45 -26.08 -4.91
CA GLY A 191 34.92 -24.77 -4.48
C GLY A 191 34.73 -23.64 -5.51
N LYS A 192 34.04 -23.90 -6.63
CA LYS A 192 33.77 -22.92 -7.68
C LYS A 192 32.26 -22.71 -7.86
N ILE A 193 31.87 -21.46 -8.06
CA ILE A 193 30.52 -21.10 -8.48
C ILE A 193 30.51 -21.00 -10.00
N THR A 194 29.60 -21.71 -10.65
CA THR A 194 29.33 -21.60 -12.09
C THR A 194 27.91 -21.12 -12.31
N TYR A 195 27.69 -20.45 -13.45
CA TYR A 195 26.39 -19.91 -13.81
C TYR A 195 25.96 -20.45 -15.16
N ARG A 196 24.69 -20.88 -15.26
CA ARG A 196 24.04 -21.18 -16.54
C ARG A 196 22.83 -20.29 -16.67
N SER A 197 22.57 -19.81 -17.88
CA SER A 197 21.40 -18.97 -18.15
C SER A 197 20.64 -19.44 -19.36
N GLY A 198 19.33 -19.25 -19.34
CA GLY A 198 18.44 -19.53 -20.45
C GLY A 198 16.99 -19.26 -20.04
N SER A 199 16.07 -19.40 -20.98
CA SER A 199 14.65 -19.25 -20.68
C SER A 199 14.08 -20.53 -20.05
N ILE A 200 12.88 -20.44 -19.48
CA ILE A 200 12.17 -21.58 -18.90
C ILE A 200 11.89 -22.68 -19.94
N GLU A 201 11.82 -22.32 -21.22
CA GLU A 201 11.59 -23.21 -22.35
C GLU A 201 12.84 -24.01 -22.78
N ASN A 202 14.04 -23.60 -22.34
CA ASN A 202 15.25 -24.36 -22.60
C ASN A 202 15.22 -25.67 -21.81
N LEU A 203 15.33 -26.82 -22.51
CA LEU A 203 15.22 -28.14 -21.88
C LEU A 203 16.25 -28.40 -20.78
N GLU A 204 17.47 -27.88 -20.92
CA GLU A 204 18.50 -28.03 -19.88
C GLU A 204 18.14 -27.22 -18.64
N ILE A 205 17.76 -25.95 -18.82
CA ILE A 205 17.31 -25.07 -17.72
C ILE A 205 16.06 -25.64 -17.05
N ARG A 206 15.11 -26.13 -17.85
CA ARG A 206 13.88 -26.77 -17.36
C ARG A 206 14.19 -27.96 -16.47
N LYS A 207 15.07 -28.85 -16.93
CA LYS A 207 15.50 -30.03 -16.17
C LYS A 207 16.17 -29.63 -14.86
N ASP A 208 17.00 -28.59 -14.88
CA ASP A 208 17.65 -28.07 -13.68
C ASP A 208 16.60 -27.52 -12.70
N ILE A 209 15.62 -26.72 -13.16
CA ILE A 209 14.55 -26.14 -12.32
C ILE A 209 13.60 -27.21 -11.76
N THR A 210 13.23 -28.23 -12.53
CA THR A 210 12.31 -29.30 -12.08
C THR A 210 12.83 -30.01 -10.83
N GLY A 211 14.15 -30.14 -10.68
CA GLY A 211 14.77 -30.71 -9.47
C GLY A 211 14.50 -29.91 -8.19
N PHE A 212 14.10 -28.65 -8.31
CA PHE A 212 13.83 -27.74 -7.19
C PHE A 212 12.33 -27.44 -6.98
N LEU A 213 11.43 -27.96 -7.83
CA LEU A 213 9.99 -27.68 -7.73
C LEU A 213 9.30 -28.56 -6.67
N GLU A 214 8.76 -27.92 -5.64
CA GLU A 214 7.81 -28.57 -4.73
C GLU A 214 6.48 -28.81 -5.47
N GLY A 215 6.11 -30.08 -5.66
CA GLY A 215 4.93 -30.49 -6.45
C GLY A 215 5.24 -30.99 -7.87
N GLY A 216 6.52 -31.02 -8.27
CA GLY A 216 6.99 -31.64 -9.50
C GLY A 216 6.47 -30.97 -10.79
N ASP A 217 6.16 -31.78 -11.80
CA ASP A 217 5.84 -31.34 -13.16
C ASP A 217 4.53 -30.53 -13.31
N GLU A 218 3.68 -30.46 -12.28
CA GLU A 218 2.36 -29.81 -12.37
C GLU A 218 2.43 -28.30 -12.67
N ALA A 219 3.45 -27.60 -12.16
CA ALA A 219 3.65 -26.17 -12.45
C ALA A 219 3.95 -25.94 -13.95
N PHE A 220 4.70 -26.86 -14.56
CA PHE A 220 5.03 -26.84 -15.98
C PHE A 220 3.83 -27.17 -16.86
N LYS A 221 3.00 -28.14 -16.47
CA LYS A 221 1.78 -28.52 -17.22
C LYS A 221 0.79 -27.35 -17.34
N ARG A 222 0.62 -26.55 -16.27
CA ARG A 222 -0.25 -25.35 -16.32
C ARG A 222 0.22 -24.34 -17.36
N ARG A 223 1.54 -24.18 -17.52
CA ARG A 223 2.14 -23.31 -18.55
C ARG A 223 1.98 -23.89 -19.96
N GLU A 224 2.21 -25.18 -20.15
CA GLU A 224 2.04 -25.84 -21.45
C GLU A 224 0.60 -25.74 -21.96
N MET A 225 -0.39 -25.90 -21.07
CA MET A 225 -1.80 -25.69 -21.40
C MET A 225 -2.10 -24.24 -21.80
N LYS A 226 -1.49 -23.25 -21.14
CA LYS A 226 -1.68 -21.82 -21.46
C LYS A 226 -1.18 -21.46 -22.86
N TYR A 227 -0.08 -22.05 -23.31
CA TYR A 227 0.53 -21.78 -24.62
C TYR A 227 0.24 -22.85 -25.67
N ASN A 228 -0.62 -23.83 -25.36
CA ASN A 228 -0.97 -24.94 -26.23
C ASN A 228 0.25 -25.73 -26.76
N ILE A 229 1.29 -25.84 -25.93
CA ILE A 229 2.54 -26.55 -26.25
C ILE A 229 2.29 -28.05 -25.99
N LYS A 230 2.63 -28.91 -26.96
CA LYS A 230 2.59 -30.38 -26.74
C LYS A 230 3.51 -30.72 -25.56
N SER A 231 2.95 -31.41 -24.56
CA SER A 231 3.67 -31.83 -23.35
C SER A 231 5.01 -32.48 -23.70
N LEU A 232 6.10 -31.86 -23.24
CA LEU A 232 7.46 -32.38 -23.40
C LEU A 232 7.81 -33.38 -22.28
N ILE A 233 6.86 -33.72 -21.41
CA ILE A 233 7.04 -34.54 -20.19
C ILE A 233 7.02 -36.05 -20.49
N ALA A 234 7.01 -36.46 -21.76
CA ALA A 234 7.09 -37.87 -22.15
C ALA A 234 8.24 -38.09 -23.13
N GLN A 235 9.46 -38.21 -22.59
CA GLN A 235 10.57 -38.99 -23.16
C GLN A 235 11.63 -39.29 -22.09
#